data_AF-A0A382PX25-F1
#
_entry.id   AF-A0A382PX25-F1
#
_cell.length_a   1.000
_cell.length_b   1.000
_cell.length_c   1.000
_cell.angle_alpha   90.00
_cell.angle_beta   90.00
_cell.angle_gamma   90.00
#
_symmetry.space_group_name_H-M   'P 1'
#
loop_
_entity.id
_entity.type
_entity.pdbx_description
1 polymer ?
#
loop_
_entity_poly.entity_id
_entity_poly.type
_entity_poly.pdbx_seq_one_letter_code
_entity_poly.pdbx_strand_id
1 'polypeptide(L)'
;AVWLAISGWEPGLEPNFQRYVLSSAGVFFWQRVLFGLLGPAVLSYLTWETAKIRSTQSATGILYVDFFTVIVGEILAKYLYLLTSVAV
;
A
#
# COMPACT_ATOMS: atom_id res chain seq x y z
N ALA A 1 -5.05 2.29 -41.49
CA ALA A 1 -4.70 1.62 -40.22
C ALA A 1 -3.72 2.44 -39.38
N VAL A 2 -2.62 2.97 -39.94
CA VAL A 2 -1.62 3.78 -39.17
C VAL A 2 -2.16 5.14 -38.70
N TRP A 3 -3.05 5.78 -39.46
CA TRP A 3 -3.60 7.09 -39.10
C TRP A 3 -4.48 7.13 -37.84
N LEU A 4 -5.12 6.00 -37.46
CA LEU A 4 -5.94 5.92 -36.25
C LEU A 4 -5.09 5.71 -34.98
N ALA A 5 -3.86 5.19 -35.12
CA ALA A 5 -2.94 5.02 -34.01
C ALA A 5 -2.30 6.36 -33.58
N ILE A 6 -2.19 7.30 -34.52
CA ILE A 6 -1.59 8.63 -34.27
C ILE A 6 -2.62 9.62 -33.71
N SER A 7 -3.91 9.46 -34.04
CA SER A 7 -4.98 10.33 -33.52
C SER A 7 -5.44 9.99 -32.10
N GLY A 8 -5.00 8.85 -31.55
CA GLY A 8 -5.23 8.47 -30.14
C GLY A 8 -4.12 8.93 -29.19
N TRP A 9 -3.07 9.56 -29.71
CA TRP A 9 -1.99 10.11 -28.91
C TRP A 9 -2.43 11.46 -28.33
N GLU A 10 -3.16 11.42 -27.22
CA GLU A 10 -3.41 12.59 -26.39
C GLU A 10 -2.12 12.91 -25.60
N PRO A 11 -1.47 14.08 -25.80
CA PRO A 11 -0.27 14.47 -25.09
C PRO A 11 -0.58 14.97 -23.66
N GLY A 12 -1.47 14.26 -22.96
CA GLY A 12 -1.79 14.42 -21.54
C GLY A 12 -1.52 13.15 -20.70
N LEU A 13 -0.98 12.09 -21.32
CA LEU A 13 -0.64 10.78 -20.74
C LEU A 13 0.65 10.79 -19.90
N GLU A 14 0.87 11.84 -19.10
CA GLU A 14 1.71 11.70 -17.92
C GLU A 14 0.78 11.15 -16.83
N PRO A 15 0.89 9.87 -16.39
CA PRO A 15 0.18 9.40 -15.22
C PRO A 15 0.72 10.18 -14.03
N ASN A 16 0.11 11.32 -13.76
CA ASN A 16 0.58 12.24 -12.75
C ASN A 16 0.21 11.61 -11.41
N PHE A 17 1.12 10.80 -10.87
CA PHE A 17 0.95 10.06 -9.62
C PHE A 17 0.44 10.97 -8.49
N GLN A 18 0.86 12.23 -8.49
CA GLN A 18 0.36 13.27 -7.59
C GLN A 18 -1.15 13.49 -7.71
N ARG A 19 -1.70 13.52 -8.93
CA ARG A 19 -3.16 13.60 -9.16
C ARG A 19 -3.87 12.32 -8.72
N TYR A 20 -3.26 11.16 -8.92
CA TYR A 20 -3.82 9.89 -8.48
C TYR A 20 -3.95 9.83 -6.96
N VAL A 21 -2.87 10.15 -6.23
CA VAL A 21 -2.82 10.14 -4.75
C VAL A 21 -3.84 11.10 -4.12
N LEU A 22 -4.10 12.25 -4.76
CA LEU A 22 -5.06 13.25 -4.30
C LEU A 22 -6.49 13.03 -4.80
N SER A 23 -6.69 12.08 -5.72
CA SER A 23 -8.03 11.73 -6.23
C SER A 23 -8.75 10.73 -5.31
N SER A 24 -10.06 10.59 -5.49
CA SER A 24 -10.84 9.54 -4.81
C SER A 24 -10.34 8.12 -5.11
N ALA A 25 -9.70 7.90 -6.27
CA ALA A 25 -9.09 6.62 -6.63
C ALA A 25 -7.79 6.34 -5.85
N GLY A 26 -7.17 7.39 -5.28
CA GLY A 26 -5.98 7.30 -4.42
C GLY A 26 -6.26 6.70 -3.03
N VAL A 27 -7.52 6.38 -2.71
CA VAL A 27 -7.88 5.69 -1.45
C VAL A 27 -7.10 4.39 -1.26
N PHE A 28 -6.86 3.63 -2.33
CA PHE A 28 -6.10 2.38 -2.27
C PHE A 28 -4.62 2.60 -1.99
N PHE A 29 -4.06 3.72 -2.47
CA PHE A 29 -2.69 4.14 -2.12
C PHE A 29 -2.57 4.45 -0.62
N TRP A 30 -3.51 5.22 -0.06
CA TRP A 30 -3.50 5.52 1.37
C TRP A 30 -3.76 4.29 2.23
N GLN A 31 -4.60 3.36 1.79
CA GLN A 31 -4.76 2.05 2.43
C GLN A 31 -3.45 1.24 2.42
N ARG A 32 -2.69 1.25 1.31
CA ARG A 32 -1.36 0.63 1.24
C ARG A 32 -0.39 1.28 2.25
N VAL A 33 -0.35 2.60 2.32
CA VAL A 33 0.54 3.31 3.27
C VAL A 33 0.14 3.00 4.71
N LEU A 34 -1.16 3.01 5.02
CA LEU A 34 -1.65 2.80 6.37
C LEU A 34 -1.52 1.34 6.83
N PHE A 35 -1.93 0.36 6.01
CA PHE A 35 -1.93 -1.05 6.41
C PHE A 35 -0.65 -1.80 6.02
N GLY A 36 0.08 -1.36 5.00
CA GLY A 36 1.31 -2.01 4.56
C GLY A 36 2.59 -1.45 5.17
N LEU A 37 2.58 -0.21 5.65
CA LEU A 37 3.78 0.45 6.20
C LEU A 37 3.57 0.97 7.62
N LEU A 38 2.65 1.92 7.82
CA LEU A 38 2.47 2.56 9.13
C LEU A 38 1.90 1.60 10.18
N GLY A 39 0.89 0.82 9.82
CA GLY A 39 0.25 -0.17 10.69
C GLY A 39 1.26 -1.18 11.22
N PRO A 40 1.97 -1.91 10.34
CA PRO A 40 3.01 -2.84 10.75
C PRO A 40 4.10 -2.21 11.61
N ALA A 41 4.58 -1.01 11.25
CA ALA A 41 5.59 -0.31 12.05
C ALA A 41 5.11 -0.03 13.49
N VAL A 42 3.87 0.43 13.65
CA VAL A 42 3.27 0.68 14.97
C VAL A 42 3.04 -0.63 15.72
N LEU A 43 2.50 -1.66 15.06
CA LEU A 43 2.23 -2.96 15.68
C LEU A 43 3.53 -3.67 16.11
N SER A 44 4.58 -3.59 15.29
CA SER A 44 5.93 -4.06 15.64
C SER A 44 6.49 -3.32 16.87
N TYR A 45 6.29 -2.01 16.97
CA TYR A 45 6.67 -1.24 18.17
C TYR A 45 5.89 -1.68 19.41
N LEU A 46 4.57 -1.87 19.30
CA LEU A 46 3.75 -2.37 20.41
C LEU A 46 4.16 -3.79 20.82
N THR A 47 4.49 -4.63 19.85
CA THR A 47 5.00 -5.99 20.10
C THR A 47 6.30 -5.93 20.89
N TRP A 48 7.22 -5.04 20.53
CA TRP A 48 8.49 -4.84 21.24
C TRP A 48 8.26 -4.46 22.71
N GLU A 49 7.38 -3.50 22.98
CA GLU A 49 7.07 -3.10 24.35
C GLU A 49 6.37 -4.21 25.15
N THR A 50 5.50 -4.98 24.48
CA THR A 50 4.81 -6.13 25.09
C THR A 50 5.79 -7.28 25.39
N ALA A 51 6.79 -7.49 24.54
CA ALA A 51 7.85 -8.47 24.75
C ALA A 51 8.77 -8.07 25.91
N LYS A 52 9.08 -6.78 26.09
CA LYS A 52 9.88 -6.26 27.22
C LYS A 52 9.24 -6.56 28.58
N ILE A 53 7.91 -6.49 28.68
CA ILE A 53 7.18 -6.84 29.91
C ILE A 53 6.93 -8.36 30.06
N ARG A 54 7.52 -9.20 29.20
CA ARG A 54 7.37 -10.66 29.14
C ARG A 54 5.93 -11.16 28.93
N SER A 55 5.05 -10.33 28.37
CA SER A 55 3.67 -10.70 28.04
C SER A 55 3.61 -11.38 26.67
N THR A 56 4.20 -12.58 26.57
CA THR A 56 4.39 -13.28 25.29
C THR A 56 3.07 -13.68 24.63
N GLN A 57 2.03 -14.00 25.40
CA GLN A 57 0.71 -14.35 24.87
C GLN A 57 0.00 -13.17 24.18
N SER A 58 0.18 -11.94 24.68
CA SER A 58 -0.35 -10.75 24.01
C SER A 58 0.53 -10.34 22.82
N ALA A 59 1.85 -10.51 22.94
CA ALA A 59 2.79 -10.17 21.88
C ALA A 59 2.55 -11.03 20.62
N THR A 60 2.25 -12.33 20.77
CA THR A 60 1.90 -13.19 19.63
C THR A 60 0.59 -12.78 18.97
N GLY A 61 -0.41 -12.35 19.75
CA GLY A 61 -1.65 -11.78 19.23
C GLY A 61 -1.41 -10.55 18.34
N ILE A 62 -0.54 -9.63 18.80
CA ILE A 62 -0.17 -8.44 18.02
C ILE A 62 0.58 -8.84 16.74
N LEU A 63 1.49 -9.83 16.81
CA LEU A 63 2.20 -10.35 15.63
C LEU A 63 1.27 -10.98 14.58
N TYR A 64 0.19 -11.65 14.98
CA TYR A 64 -0.78 -12.18 14.01
C TYR A 64 -1.49 -11.06 13.25
N VAL A 65 -1.87 -9.99 13.95
CA VAL A 65 -2.47 -8.81 13.32
C VAL A 65 -1.44 -8.12 12.42
N ASP A 66 -0.20 -7.96 12.90
CA ASP A 66 0.91 -7.37 12.14
C ASP A 66 1.12 -8.10 10.81
N PHE A 67 1.26 -9.42 10.86
CA PHE A 67 1.39 -10.27 9.68
C PHE A 67 0.22 -10.12 8.69
N PHE A 68 -1.01 -10.07 9.20
CA PHE A 68 -2.19 -9.85 8.36
C PHE A 68 -2.15 -8.48 7.68
N THR A 69 -1.79 -7.43 8.41
CA THR A 69 -1.67 -6.07 7.85
C THR A 69 -0.60 -6.00 6.76
N VAL A 70 0.55 -6.65 6.96
CA VAL A 70 1.61 -6.76 5.95
C VAL A 70 1.11 -7.47 4.69
N ILE A 71 0.40 -8.59 4.81
CA ILE A 71 -0.15 -9.32 3.65
C ILE A 71 -1.14 -8.44 2.88
N VAL A 72 -2.08 -7.79 3.57
CA VAL A 72 -3.06 -6.91 2.92
C VAL A 72 -2.35 -5.76 2.21
N GLY A 73 -1.37 -5.15 2.87
CA GLY A 73 -0.51 -4.15 2.27
C GLY A 73 0.16 -4.67 1.00
N GLU A 74 0.73 -5.87 1.01
CA GLU A 74 1.45 -6.44 -0.14
C GLU A 74 0.52 -6.73 -1.32
N ILE A 75 -0.71 -7.17 -1.06
CA ILE A 75 -1.74 -7.34 -2.10
C ILE A 75 -2.09 -5.98 -2.73
N LEU A 76 -2.25 -4.94 -1.91
CA LEU A 76 -2.51 -3.58 -2.39
C LEU A 76 -1.34 -3.02 -3.22
N ALA A 77 -0.09 -3.33 -2.86
CA ALA A 77 1.08 -2.95 -3.66
C ALA A 77 1.03 -3.55 -5.06
N LYS A 78 0.76 -4.85 -5.16
CA LYS A 78 0.65 -5.54 -6.46
C LYS A 78 -0.51 -4.98 -7.28
N TYR A 79 -1.64 -4.68 -6.63
CA TYR A 79 -2.78 -4.05 -7.29
C TYR A 79 -2.44 -2.66 -7.85
N LEU A 80 -1.81 -1.81 -7.04
CA LEU A 80 -1.39 -0.46 -7.46
C LEU A 80 -0.32 -0.51 -8.55
N TYR A 81 0.61 -1.45 -8.49
CA TYR A 81 1.62 -1.66 -9.52
C TYR A 81 0.98 -2.05 -10.86
N LEU A 82 0.00 -2.95 -10.86
CA LEU A 82 -0.71 -3.35 -12.07
C LEU A 82 -1.53 -2.19 -12.68
N LEU A 83 -2.10 -1.32 -11.84
CA LEU A 83 -2.90 -0.19 -12.30
C LEU A 83 -2.08 1.01 -12.76
N THR A 84 -1.01 1.32 -12.05
CA THR A 84 -0.28 2.58 -12.19
C THR A 84 1.10 2.41 -12.82
N SER A 85 1.56 1.16 -13.01
CA SER A 85 2.93 0.78 -13.40
C SER A 85 4.04 1.33 -12.51
N VAL A 86 3.68 1.88 -11.34
CA VAL A 86 4.58 2.41 -10.32
C VAL A 86 4.59 1.47 -9.12
N ALA A 87 5.78 1.08 -8.67
CA ALA A 87 5.95 0.25 -7.48
C ALA A 87 5.86 1.11 -6.22
N VAL A 88 4.97 0.71 -5.29
CA VAL A 88 4.67 1.36 -4.00
C VAL A 88 4.50 0.31 -2.91
#